data_AF-A0A2V6PWI3-F1
#
_entry.id   AF-A0A2V6PWI3-F1
#
_cell.length_a   1.000
_cell.length_b   1.000
_cell.length_c   1.000
_cell.angle_alpha   90.00
_cell.angle_beta   90.00
_cell.angle_gamma   90.00
#
_symmetry.space_group_name_H-M   'P 1'
#
loop_
_entity.id
_entity.type
_entity.pdbx_description
1 polymer ?
#
loop_
_entity_poly.entity_id
_entity_poly.type
_entity_poly.pdbx_seq_one_letter_code
_entity_poly.pdbx_strand_id
1 'polypeptide(L)'
;TARRFASHEDTGHEPQIEVDYLPPRIDQVQRAGSQLNFSFTARAGQAYAIEFRDAFSAGDAWSTLTNFAAQPASTNTTVFDSIANGQKFYRLRLP
;
A
#
# COMPACT_ATOMS: atom_id res chain seq x y z
N THR A 1 55.71 9.05 -5.06
CA THR A 1 55.18 7.80 -4.47
C THR A 1 53.67 7.77 -4.64
N ALA A 2 53.16 6.95 -5.56
CA ALA A 2 51.72 6.80 -5.78
C ALA A 2 51.21 5.57 -5.03
N ARG A 3 50.27 5.74 -4.08
CA ARG A 3 49.62 4.63 -3.36
C ARG A 3 48.38 4.22 -4.17
N ARG A 4 48.41 3.02 -4.74
CA ARG A 4 47.23 2.39 -5.34
C ARG A 4 46.27 2.07 -4.19
N PHE A 5 45.12 2.72 -4.13
CA PHE A 5 43.99 2.21 -3.34
C PHE A 5 43.47 0.98 -4.09
N ALA A 6 43.75 -0.21 -3.58
CA ALA A 6 43.03 -1.40 -4.00
C ALA A 6 41.77 -1.46 -3.14
N SER A 7 40.59 -1.32 -3.75
CA SER A 7 39.37 -1.87 -3.16
C SER A 7 39.56 -3.37 -3.11
N HIS A 8 39.68 -3.93 -1.91
CA HIS A 8 39.52 -5.36 -1.72
C HIS A 8 38.01 -5.61 -1.68
N GLU A 9 37.42 -5.87 -2.84
CA GLU A 9 36.14 -6.58 -2.87
C GLU A 9 36.44 -8.01 -2.46
N ASP A 10 36.04 -8.35 -1.23
CA ASP A 10 36.18 -9.67 -0.64
C ASP A 10 35.44 -10.68 -1.54
N THR A 11 36.19 -11.50 -2.25
CA THR A 11 35.70 -12.41 -3.30
C THR A 11 34.89 -13.59 -2.74
N GLY A 12 34.70 -13.65 -1.41
CA GLY A 12 33.87 -14.65 -0.72
C GLY A 12 32.67 -14.08 0.04
N HIS A 13 32.55 -12.75 0.16
CA HIS A 13 31.48 -12.10 0.92
C HIS A 13 30.87 -10.95 0.11
N GLU A 14 30.09 -11.30 -0.90
CA GLU A 14 29.28 -10.33 -1.62
C GLU A 14 28.34 -9.62 -0.64
N PRO A 15 28.18 -8.28 -0.72
CA PRO A 15 27.23 -7.57 0.11
C PRO A 15 25.81 -8.04 -0.22
N GLN A 16 25.17 -8.72 0.73
CA GLN A 16 23.76 -9.10 0.62
C GLN A 16 22.89 -7.91 1.03
N ILE A 17 21.96 -7.52 0.15
CA ILE A 17 20.92 -6.54 0.47
C ILE A 17 19.66 -7.28 0.89
N GLU A 18 19.30 -7.18 2.17
CA GLU A 18 17.99 -7.60 2.66
C GLU A 18 16.99 -6.45 2.49
N VAL A 19 15.89 -6.71 1.79
CA VAL A 19 14.82 -5.73 1.57
C VAL A 19 13.61 -6.14 2.41
N ASP A 20 13.36 -5.38 3.47
CA ASP A 20 12.14 -5.52 4.27
C ASP A 20 10.94 -4.96 3.50
N TYR A 21 10.11 -5.85 2.96
CA TYR A 21 8.85 -5.47 2.35
C TYR A 21 7.69 -5.55 3.36
N LEU A 22 7.11 -4.40 3.68
CA LEU A 22 5.89 -4.31 4.48
C LEU A 22 4.70 -4.05 3.56
N PRO A 23 3.80 -5.03 3.35
CA PRO A 23 2.65 -4.85 2.48
C PRO A 23 1.71 -3.76 3.03
N PRO A 24 1.03 -3.02 2.14
CA PRO A 24 0.04 -2.05 2.58
C PRO A 24 -1.13 -2.77 3.26
N ARG A 25 -1.66 -2.17 4.32
CA ARG A 25 -2.78 -2.72 5.10
C ARG A 25 -3.77 -1.63 5.49
N ILE A 26 -5.01 -2.02 5.69
CA ILE A 26 -6.02 -1.16 6.30
C ILE A 26 -5.85 -1.28 7.82
N ASP A 27 -5.70 -0.15 8.51
CA ASP A 27 -5.39 -0.10 9.94
C ASP A 27 -6.66 -0.07 10.81
N GLN A 28 -7.71 0.63 10.36
CA GLN A 28 -8.98 0.73 11.08
C GLN A 28 -10.16 0.66 10.12
N VAL A 29 -11.26 0.05 10.57
CA VAL A 29 -12.53 -0.02 9.84
C VAL A 29 -13.67 0.29 10.80
N GLN A 30 -14.55 1.17 10.38
CA GLN A 30 -15.74 1.59 11.12
C GLN A 30 -16.93 1.70 10.17
N ARG A 31 -18.10 1.27 10.64
CA ARG A 31 -19.35 1.42 9.91
C ARG A 31 -20.31 2.27 10.72
N ALA A 32 -20.87 3.31 10.10
CA ALA A 32 -21.90 4.16 10.67
C ALA A 32 -23.11 4.17 9.72
N GLY A 33 -24.14 3.38 10.04
CA GLY A 33 -25.31 3.21 9.17
C GLY A 33 -24.95 2.64 7.79
N SER A 34 -25.23 3.42 6.75
CA SER A 34 -24.91 3.11 5.34
C SER A 34 -23.58 3.70 4.88
N GLN A 35 -22.70 4.12 5.79
CA GLN A 35 -21.36 4.60 5.45
C GLN A 35 -20.28 3.72 6.08
N LEU A 36 -19.31 3.32 5.26
CA LEU A 36 -18.09 2.67 5.68
C LEU A 36 -16.97 3.71 5.70
N ASN A 37 -16.25 3.75 6.82
CA ASN A 37 -15.09 4.59 7.01
C ASN A 37 -13.92 3.66 7.34
N PHE A 38 -12.81 3.79 6.66
CA PHE A 38 -11.60 3.06 7.05
C PHE A 38 -10.36 3.91 6.81
N SER A 39 -9.30 3.59 7.53
CA SER A 39 -8.07 4.35 7.44
C SER A 39 -6.85 3.46 7.27
N PHE A 40 -5.82 4.02 6.67
CA PHE A 40 -4.52 3.40 6.51
C PHE A 40 -3.41 4.46 6.58
N THR A 41 -2.23 4.02 6.99
CA THR A 41 -1.04 4.86 6.97
C THR A 41 -0.44 4.90 5.55
N ALA A 42 -0.61 6.03 4.86
CA ALA A 42 0.05 6.30 3.59
C ALA A 42 1.50 6.69 3.86
N ARG A 43 2.47 5.94 3.33
CA ARG A 43 3.89 6.23 3.51
C ARG A 43 4.35 7.33 2.56
N ALA A 44 5.31 8.13 3.03
CA ALA A 44 5.95 9.16 2.20
C ALA A 44 6.48 8.56 0.87
N GLY A 45 6.25 9.26 -0.24
CA GLY A 45 6.71 8.87 -1.56
C GLY A 45 5.93 7.73 -2.22
N GLN A 46 4.92 7.15 -1.57
CA GLN A 46 4.12 6.05 -2.13
C GLN A 46 2.73 6.52 -2.52
N ALA A 47 2.34 6.23 -3.77
CA ALA A 47 0.96 6.35 -4.22
C ALA A 47 0.18 5.08 -3.86
N TYR A 48 -1.13 5.21 -3.72
CA TYR A 48 -2.01 4.10 -3.39
C TYR A 48 -3.30 4.16 -4.22
N ALA A 49 -3.90 3.00 -4.45
CA ALA A 49 -5.25 2.90 -4.95
C ALA A 49 -6.09 2.06 -3.99
N ILE A 50 -7.32 2.51 -3.77
CA ILE A 50 -8.34 1.74 -3.10
C ILE A 50 -9.27 1.19 -4.16
N GLU A 51 -9.51 -0.10 -4.08
CA GLU A 51 -10.40 -0.79 -4.99
C GLU A 51 -11.44 -1.58 -4.21
N PHE A 52 -12.59 -1.75 -4.84
CA PHE A 52 -13.68 -2.54 -4.28
C PHE A 52 -14.26 -3.48 -5.34
N ARG A 53 -15.00 -4.48 -4.86
CA ARG A 53 -15.87 -5.33 -5.67
C ARG A 53 -17.06 -5.79 -4.83
N ASP A 54 -18.18 -6.10 -5.47
CA ASP A 54 -19.42 -6.41 -4.76
C ASP A 54 -19.49 -7.91 -4.40
N ALA A 55 -18.88 -8.78 -5.21
CA ALA A 55 -18.84 -10.21 -5.00
C ALA A 55 -17.41 -10.75 -4.94
N PHE A 56 -17.17 -11.72 -4.05
CA PHE A 56 -15.93 -12.48 -4.03
C PHE A 56 -15.99 -13.67 -5.00
N SER A 57 -16.26 -13.39 -6.28
CA SER A 57 -16.30 -14.40 -7.34
C SER A 57 -15.22 -14.15 -8.38
N ALA A 58 -14.84 -15.17 -9.15
CA ALA A 58 -13.78 -15.07 -10.15
C ALA A 58 -14.13 -14.15 -11.33
N GLY A 59 -15.42 -13.91 -11.58
CA GLY A 59 -15.91 -13.05 -12.66
C GLY A 59 -16.09 -11.58 -12.29
N ASP A 60 -15.98 -11.24 -10.99
CA ASP A 60 -16.19 -9.86 -10.54
C ASP A 60 -14.87 -9.09 -10.47
N ALA A 61 -14.81 -8.01 -11.24
CA ALA A 61 -13.62 -7.20 -11.40
C ALA A 61 -13.49 -6.19 -10.25
N TRP A 62 -12.24 -5.90 -9.87
CA TRP A 62 -11.96 -4.83 -8.93
C TRP A 62 -12.16 -3.48 -9.63
N SER A 63 -12.98 -2.63 -9.03
CA SER A 63 -13.23 -1.25 -9.46
C SER A 63 -12.49 -0.27 -8.56
N THR A 64 -11.90 0.77 -9.13
CA THR A 64 -11.23 1.82 -8.33
C THR A 64 -12.26 2.67 -7.60
N LEU A 65 -12.16 2.71 -6.28
CA LEU A 65 -12.92 3.65 -5.45
C LEU A 65 -12.26 5.03 -5.47
N THR A 66 -10.95 5.07 -5.21
CA THR A 66 -10.18 6.32 -5.19
C THR A 66 -8.70 6.07 -5.34
N ASN A 67 -7.98 7.07 -5.84
CA ASN A 67 -6.53 7.08 -5.97
C ASN A 67 -5.93 8.15 -5.05
N PHE A 68 -4.82 7.82 -4.41
CA PHE A 68 -4.03 8.71 -3.59
C PHE A 68 -2.68 8.92 -4.26
N ALA A 69 -2.37 10.18 -4.58
CA ALA A 69 -1.03 10.56 -5.02
C ALA A 69 -0.01 10.36 -3.89
N ALA A 70 1.25 10.18 -4.25
CA ALA A 70 2.34 10.09 -3.30
C ALA A 70 2.41 11.34 -2.43
N GLN A 71 2.42 11.14 -1.10
CA GLN A 71 2.52 12.23 -0.13
C GLN A 71 3.98 12.49 0.22
N PRO A 72 4.39 13.74 0.51
CA PRO A 72 5.77 14.06 0.88
C PRO A 72 6.15 13.55 2.28
N ALA A 73 5.16 13.27 3.14
CA ALA A 73 5.34 12.76 4.48
C ALA A 73 4.31 11.66 4.77
N SER A 74 4.65 10.74 5.68
CA SER A 74 3.74 9.67 6.09
C SER A 74 2.55 10.26 6.83
N THR A 75 1.34 9.88 6.43
CA THR A 75 0.10 10.44 6.98
C THR A 75 -1.01 9.38 7.08
N ASN A 76 -1.89 9.53 8.05
CA ASN A 76 -3.08 8.69 8.15
C ASN A 76 -4.14 9.19 7.16
N THR A 77 -4.52 8.32 6.23
CA THR A 77 -5.53 8.60 5.21
C THR A 77 -6.83 7.92 5.58
N THR A 78 -7.94 8.66 5.54
CA THR A 78 -9.27 8.10 5.77
C THR A 78 -10.06 8.07 4.47
N VAL A 79 -10.72 6.95 4.22
CA VAL A 79 -11.56 6.68 3.06
C VAL A 79 -12.99 6.56 3.54
N PHE A 80 -13.92 7.14 2.77
CA PHE A 80 -15.34 7.05 3.00
C PHE A 80 -16.00 6.41 1.78
N ASP A 81 -16.82 5.39 1.99
CA ASP A 81 -17.66 4.79 0.96
C ASP A 81 -19.11 4.68 1.44
N SER A 82 -20.04 5.05 0.56
CA SER A 82 -21.46 4.82 0.80
C SER A 82 -21.81 3.38 0.43
N ILE A 83 -22.21 2.61 1.43
CA ILE A 83 -22.61 1.22 1.31
C ILE A 83 -24.14 1.14 1.39
N ALA A 84 -24.81 1.19 0.24
CA ALA A 84 -26.20 0.76 0.14
C ALA A 84 -26.27 -0.74 0.49
N ASN A 85 -27.31 -1.16 1.22
CA ASN A 85 -27.46 -2.51 1.78
C ASN A 85 -26.99 -3.61 0.82
N GLY A 86 -25.75 -4.06 1.02
CA GLY A 86 -25.03 -4.89 0.08
C GLY A 86 -23.65 -5.23 0.65
N GLN A 87 -23.08 -6.32 0.16
CA GLN A 87 -21.73 -6.74 0.51
C GLN A 87 -20.75 -6.07 -0.45
N LYS A 88 -19.64 -5.57 0.09
CA LYS A 88 -18.50 -5.08 -0.67
C LYS A 88 -17.21 -5.62 -0.05
N PHE A 89 -16.24 -5.89 -0.90
CA PHE A 89 -14.88 -6.29 -0.55
C PHE A 89 -13.94 -5.18 -0.97
N TYR A 90 -12.98 -4.86 -0.12
CA TYR A 90 -12.04 -3.77 -0.35
C TYR A 90 -10.61 -4.29 -0.36
N ARG A 91 -9.75 -3.66 -1.16
CA ARG A 91 -8.31 -3.84 -1.08
C ARG A 91 -7.60 -2.50 -1.20
N LEU A 92 -6.49 -2.40 -0.49
CA LEU A 92 -5.50 -1.34 -0.66
C LEU A 92 -4.37 -1.91 -1.52
N ARG A 93 -4.00 -1.21 -2.60
CA ARG A 93 -2.90 -1.61 -3.48
C ARG A 93 -1.91 -0.47 -3.72
N LEU A 94 -0.67 -0.86 -3.97
CA LEU A 94 0.30 0.00 -4.64
C LEU A 94 0.00 -0.03 -6.16
N PRO A 95 0.19 1.09 -6.88
CA PRO A 95 0.02 1.17 -8.33
C PRO A 95 0.76 0.08 -9.11
#